data_AF-A0A953Y5G6-F1
#
_entry.id   AF-A0A953Y5G6-F1
#
_cell.length_a   1.000
_cell.length_b   1.000
_cell.length_c   1.000
_cell.angle_alpha   90.00
_cell.angle_beta   90.00
_cell.angle_gamma   90.00
#
_symmetry.space_group_name_H-M   'P 1'
#
loop_
_entity.id
_entity.type
_entity.pdbx_description
1 polymer ?
#
loop_
_entity_poly.entity_id
_entity_poly.type
_entity_poly.pdbx_seq_one_letter_code
_entity_poly.pdbx_strand_id
1 'polypeptide(L)'
;MAATDVAFAVERSFLAQEFLTWLWFRTEVEGGEFDLDGRHVAIVVEDSLSLCGWDDEGPRTSLRGGNPTLRAEAAGALANGLMLHKAKLIAAEGNREWQFTLDTESLDLLSVKVPALEEDDEVEDPLAEKLGAGEWLRETVDALFESFLALRLSGDWQKIEVPRLEHWVRVKVERAHADADKRAN
;
A
#
# COMPACT_ATOMS: atom_id res chain seq x y z
N MET A 1 -22.90 -4.39 22.38
CA MET A 1 -22.86 -3.83 21.03
C MET A 1 -21.55 -3.08 20.81
N ALA A 2 -21.23 -2.01 21.56
CA ALA A 2 -19.98 -1.24 21.37
C ALA A 2 -18.63 -2.00 21.56
N ALA A 3 -18.55 -3.00 22.46
CA ALA A 3 -17.26 -3.69 22.72
C ALA A 3 -16.83 -4.63 21.57
N THR A 4 -17.79 -5.20 20.83
CA THR A 4 -17.51 -6.06 19.68
C THR A 4 -17.06 -5.23 18.48
N ASP A 5 -17.64 -4.03 18.29
CA ASP A 5 -17.27 -3.12 17.22
C ASP A 5 -15.84 -2.59 17.38
N VAL A 6 -15.41 -2.33 18.62
CA VAL A 6 -14.02 -1.88 18.91
C VAL A 6 -13.01 -3.01 18.70
N ALA A 7 -13.30 -4.23 19.16
CA ALA A 7 -12.40 -5.38 18.93
C ALA A 7 -12.25 -5.67 17.44
N PHE A 8 -13.35 -5.63 16.69
CA PHE A 8 -13.33 -5.81 15.24
C PHE A 8 -12.56 -4.68 14.53
N ALA A 9 -12.69 -3.44 14.98
CA ALA A 9 -11.91 -2.32 14.46
C ALA A 9 -10.40 -2.50 14.73
N VAL A 10 -10.00 -2.96 15.91
CA VAL A 10 -8.58 -3.22 16.24
C VAL A 10 -8.01 -4.36 15.40
N GLU A 11 -8.74 -5.48 15.27
CA GLU A 11 -8.33 -6.62 14.45
C GLU A 11 -8.24 -6.24 12.95
N ARG A 12 -9.20 -5.45 12.46
CA ARG A 12 -9.20 -4.93 11.08
C ARG A 12 -8.02 -3.99 10.83
N SER A 13 -7.79 -3.03 11.72
CA SER A 13 -6.71 -2.05 11.61
C SER A 13 -5.34 -2.74 11.55
N PHE A 14 -5.16 -3.81 12.32
CA PHE A 14 -3.94 -4.60 12.22
C PHE A 14 -3.75 -5.24 10.86
N LEU A 15 -4.75 -5.98 10.40
CA LEU A 15 -4.63 -6.73 9.15
C LEU A 15 -4.48 -5.79 7.95
N ALA A 16 -5.13 -4.64 8.02
CA ALA A 16 -5.00 -3.56 7.05
C ALA A 16 -3.59 -2.95 7.04
N GLN A 17 -2.97 -2.73 8.21
CA GLN A 17 -1.58 -2.27 8.32
C GLN A 17 -0.58 -3.29 7.75
N GLU A 18 -0.78 -4.57 8.08
CA GLU A 18 0.06 -5.67 7.57
C GLU A 18 -0.09 -5.77 6.04
N PHE A 19 -1.33 -5.71 5.53
CA PHE A 19 -1.63 -5.71 4.10
C PHE A 19 -0.97 -4.55 3.36
N LEU A 20 -1.16 -3.31 3.84
CA LEU A 20 -0.62 -2.14 3.16
C LEU A 20 0.92 -2.12 3.20
N THR A 21 1.52 -2.57 4.31
CA THR A 21 2.98 -2.73 4.42
C THR A 21 3.48 -3.81 3.47
N TRP A 22 2.76 -4.93 3.36
CA TRP A 22 3.06 -6.00 2.41
C TRP A 22 2.96 -5.52 0.95
N LEU A 23 1.95 -4.72 0.60
CA LEU A 23 1.84 -4.13 -0.73
C LEU A 23 3.09 -3.29 -1.06
N TRP A 24 3.50 -2.41 -0.15
CA TRP A 24 4.73 -1.62 -0.35
C TRP A 24 5.96 -2.52 -0.51
N PHE A 25 6.12 -3.55 0.31
CA PHE A 25 7.18 -4.55 0.14
C PHE A 25 7.15 -5.18 -1.26
N ARG A 26 5.99 -5.65 -1.73
CA ARG A 26 5.83 -6.25 -3.06
C ARG A 26 6.18 -5.26 -4.18
N THR A 27 5.83 -3.97 -4.02
CA THR A 27 6.22 -2.94 -5.01
C THR A 27 7.72 -2.81 -5.19
N GLU A 28 8.50 -3.03 -4.13
CA GLU A 28 9.95 -2.84 -4.18
C GLU A 28 10.73 -4.12 -4.47
N VAL A 29 10.23 -5.26 -4.02
CA VAL A 29 10.94 -6.54 -4.15
C VAL A 29 10.55 -7.29 -5.42
N GLU A 30 9.33 -7.11 -5.90
CA GLU A 30 8.78 -7.81 -7.07
C GLU A 30 8.25 -6.85 -8.14
N GLY A 31 8.54 -5.55 -8.04
CA GLY A 31 8.13 -4.55 -9.02
C GLY A 31 6.68 -4.11 -8.93
N GLY A 32 5.89 -4.68 -8.01
CA GLY A 32 4.50 -4.27 -7.78
C GLY A 32 3.53 -4.71 -8.87
N GLU A 33 3.89 -5.74 -9.63
CA GLU A 33 3.02 -6.35 -10.62
C GLU A 33 2.22 -7.50 -9.99
N PHE A 34 0.91 -7.53 -10.26
CA PHE A 34 -0.03 -8.49 -9.72
C PHE A 34 -0.90 -9.07 -10.83
N ASP A 35 -1.02 -10.39 -10.81
CA ASP A 35 -1.96 -11.15 -11.65
C ASP A 35 -3.25 -11.39 -10.87
N LEU A 36 -4.33 -10.70 -11.24
CA LEU A 36 -5.61 -10.71 -10.54
C LEU A 36 -6.72 -11.19 -11.47
N ASP A 37 -7.06 -12.49 -11.41
CA ASP A 37 -8.08 -13.12 -12.25
C ASP A 37 -7.87 -12.90 -13.76
N GLY A 38 -6.61 -12.95 -14.20
CA GLY A 38 -6.22 -12.73 -15.60
C GLY A 38 -6.06 -11.25 -15.99
N ARG A 39 -6.20 -10.32 -15.04
CA ARG A 39 -5.81 -8.92 -15.18
C ARG A 39 -4.37 -8.72 -14.69
N HIS A 40 -3.61 -7.92 -15.42
CA HIS A 40 -2.26 -7.50 -15.02
C HIS A 40 -2.34 -6.08 -14.44
N VAL A 41 -2.13 -5.95 -13.13
CA VAL A 41 -2.21 -4.68 -12.41
C VAL A 41 -0.86 -4.32 -11.83
N ALA A 42 -0.40 -3.09 -12.05
CA ALA A 42 0.76 -2.54 -11.39
C ALA A 42 0.34 -1.62 -10.23
N ILE A 43 0.98 -1.75 -9.07
CA ILE A 43 0.79 -0.91 -7.89
C ILE A 43 2.09 -0.18 -7.56
N VAL A 44 1.99 1.12 -7.28
CA VAL A 44 3.11 1.95 -6.86
C VAL A 44 2.73 2.78 -5.64
N VAL A 45 3.63 2.89 -4.66
CA VAL A 45 3.50 3.85 -3.55
C VAL A 45 4.05 5.20 -3.98
N GLU A 46 3.22 6.23 -3.94
CA GLU A 46 3.54 7.55 -4.50
C GLU A 46 3.32 8.67 -3.47
N ASP A 47 4.21 9.67 -3.49
CA ASP A 47 4.06 11.01 -2.91
C ASP A 47 3.91 11.11 -1.38
N SER A 48 3.10 10.28 -0.72
CA SER A 48 2.92 10.32 0.73
C SER A 48 2.66 8.96 1.36
N LEU A 49 3.25 8.77 2.54
CA LEU A 49 3.00 7.62 3.39
C LEU A 49 3.11 8.01 4.87
N SER A 50 2.32 7.37 5.73
CA SER A 50 2.43 7.47 7.17
C SER A 50 2.51 6.10 7.80
N LEU A 51 3.44 5.95 8.74
CA LEU A 51 3.61 4.77 9.56
C LEU A 51 3.21 5.04 10.99
N CYS A 52 2.61 4.07 11.65
CA CYS A 52 2.38 4.10 13.09
C CYS A 52 2.60 2.71 13.70
N GLY A 53 2.68 2.68 15.02
CA GLY A 53 2.60 1.43 15.76
C GLY A 53 1.18 0.85 15.71
N TRP A 54 1.05 -0.30 16.34
CA TRP A 54 -0.24 -0.95 16.58
C TRP A 54 -1.14 -0.20 17.55
N ASP A 55 -0.53 0.50 18.50
CA ASP A 55 -1.22 1.38 19.41
C ASP A 55 -1.34 2.76 18.75
N ASP A 56 -2.56 3.27 18.64
CA ASP A 56 -2.88 4.54 17.97
C ASP A 56 -2.31 5.74 18.75
N GLU A 57 -2.00 5.56 20.04
CA GLU A 57 -1.26 6.53 20.87
C GLU A 57 0.28 6.43 20.69
N GLY A 58 0.74 5.49 19.87
CA GLY A 58 2.15 5.22 19.62
C GLY A 58 2.85 6.21 18.68
N PRO A 59 4.17 6.05 18.50
CA PRO A 59 4.96 6.89 17.60
C PRO A 59 4.44 6.81 16.15
N ARG A 60 4.24 7.98 15.55
CA ARG A 60 3.78 8.13 14.16
C ARG A 60 4.81 8.89 13.33
N THR A 61 5.12 8.37 12.15
CA THR A 61 5.99 9.01 11.16
C THR A 61 5.18 9.31 9.91
N SER A 62 5.24 10.54 9.39
CA SER A 62 4.55 10.90 8.14
C SER A 62 5.52 11.56 7.17
N LEU A 63 5.56 11.07 5.94
CA LEU A 63 6.48 11.50 4.89
C LEU A 63 5.66 11.96 3.69
N ARG A 64 6.06 13.10 3.12
CA ARG A 64 5.43 13.67 1.91
C ARG A 64 6.46 14.23 0.94
N GLY A 65 6.14 14.16 -0.34
CA GLY A 65 6.88 14.70 -1.47
C GLY A 65 8.09 13.86 -1.88
N GLY A 66 8.52 14.03 -3.13
CA GLY A 66 9.66 13.31 -3.70
C GLY A 66 9.42 11.80 -3.72
N ASN A 67 10.43 11.02 -3.35
CA ASN A 67 10.30 9.57 -3.21
C ASN A 67 10.32 9.17 -1.72
N PRO A 68 9.15 9.15 -1.03
CA PRO A 68 9.08 8.91 0.41
C PRO A 68 9.52 7.49 0.80
N THR A 69 9.38 6.51 -0.09
CA THR A 69 9.72 5.11 0.19
C THR A 69 11.23 4.87 0.30
N LEU A 70 12.05 5.74 -0.30
CA LEU A 70 13.51 5.69 -0.26
C LEU A 70 14.14 6.52 0.87
N ARG A 71 13.35 7.22 1.68
CA ARG A 71 13.89 8.08 2.74
C ARG A 71 14.40 7.26 3.92
N ALA A 72 15.50 7.71 4.52
CA ALA A 72 16.06 7.11 5.74
C ALA A 72 15.05 7.09 6.91
N GLU A 73 14.19 8.10 7.00
CA GLU A 73 13.09 8.16 7.99
C GLU A 73 12.10 7.00 7.83
N ALA A 74 11.78 6.61 6.58
CA ALA A 74 10.89 5.49 6.30
C ALA A 74 11.53 4.16 6.71
N ALA A 75 12.82 3.99 6.39
CA ALA A 75 13.59 2.82 6.78
C ALA A 75 13.71 2.71 8.32
N GLY A 76 14.00 3.81 8.99
CA GLY A 76 14.07 3.86 10.45
C GLY A 76 12.72 3.58 11.12
N ALA A 77 11.62 4.08 10.56
CA ALA A 77 10.28 3.78 11.05
C ALA A 77 9.96 2.26 10.97
N LEU A 78 10.23 1.63 9.81
CA LEU A 78 10.08 0.17 9.65
C LEU A 78 10.97 -0.61 10.63
N ALA A 79 12.23 -0.19 10.81
CA ALA A 79 13.17 -0.83 11.73
C ALA A 79 12.72 -0.78 13.19
N ASN A 80 11.97 0.26 13.57
CA ASN A 80 11.35 0.40 14.89
C ASN A 80 10.01 -0.34 15.01
N GLY A 81 9.62 -1.14 14.02
CA GLY A 81 8.38 -1.91 14.02
C GLY A 81 7.14 -1.11 13.66
N LEU A 82 7.27 0.10 13.10
CA LEU A 82 6.12 0.84 12.58
C LEU A 82 5.70 0.27 11.23
N MET A 83 4.39 0.17 11.01
CA MET A 83 3.80 -0.32 9.76
C MET A 83 3.06 0.82 9.06
N LEU A 84 2.82 0.66 7.75
CA LEU A 84 2.02 1.64 7.00
C LEU A 84 0.61 1.70 7.56
N HIS A 85 0.16 2.91 7.85
CA HIS A 85 -1.21 3.21 8.25
C HIS A 85 -1.98 3.98 7.18
N LYS A 86 -1.27 4.74 6.33
CA LYS A 86 -1.88 5.44 5.20
C LYS A 86 -0.85 5.61 4.10
N ALA A 87 -1.22 5.37 2.86
CA ALA A 87 -0.33 5.60 1.72
C ALA A 87 -1.13 6.05 0.51
N LYS A 88 -0.56 7.01 -0.24
CA LYS A 88 -1.04 7.34 -1.58
C LYS A 88 -0.45 6.33 -2.56
N LEU A 89 -1.31 5.79 -3.40
CA LEU A 89 -1.05 4.68 -4.30
C LEU A 89 -1.47 5.06 -5.71
N ILE A 90 -0.75 4.50 -6.68
CA ILE A 90 -1.18 4.42 -8.07
C ILE A 90 -1.47 2.95 -8.37
N ALA A 91 -2.63 2.67 -8.96
CA ALA A 91 -2.92 1.42 -9.63
C ALA A 91 -2.97 1.64 -11.14
N ALA A 92 -2.39 0.75 -11.93
CA ALA A 92 -2.37 0.86 -13.38
C ALA A 92 -2.72 -0.46 -14.07
N GLU A 93 -3.51 -0.38 -15.14
CA GLU A 93 -3.81 -1.50 -16.05
C GLU A 93 -3.74 -0.97 -17.49
N GLY A 94 -2.81 -1.50 -18.27
CA GLY A 94 -2.54 -0.99 -19.62
C GLY A 94 -2.08 0.47 -19.59
N ASN A 95 -2.82 1.34 -20.26
CA ASN A 95 -2.59 2.80 -20.30
C ASN A 95 -3.44 3.59 -19.28
N ARG A 96 -4.23 2.91 -18.44
CA ARG A 96 -5.14 3.54 -17.48
C ARG A 96 -4.49 3.56 -16.10
N GLU A 97 -4.55 4.70 -15.43
CA GLU A 97 -4.00 4.91 -14.09
C GLU A 97 -5.03 5.50 -13.13
N TRP A 98 -5.11 4.91 -11.94
CA TRP A 98 -5.93 5.36 -10.82
C TRP A 98 -5.02 5.85 -9.70
N GLN A 99 -5.30 7.03 -9.16
CA GLN A 99 -4.63 7.51 -7.96
C GLN A 99 -5.60 7.46 -6.79
N PHE A 100 -5.16 6.94 -5.66
CA PHE A 100 -5.99 6.86 -4.46
C PHE A 100 -5.13 6.85 -3.21
N THR A 101 -5.76 6.94 -2.06
CA THR A 101 -5.10 6.76 -0.76
C THR A 101 -5.81 5.63 -0.03
N LEU A 102 -5.06 4.60 0.37
CA LEU A 102 -5.59 3.57 1.25
C LEU A 102 -5.32 3.96 2.70
N ASP A 103 -6.36 3.89 3.52
CA ASP A 103 -6.35 4.19 4.95
C ASP A 103 -6.61 2.90 5.75
N THR A 104 -5.72 2.52 6.65
CA THR A 104 -5.82 1.21 7.31
C THR A 104 -6.79 1.19 8.47
N GLU A 105 -7.15 2.33 9.04
CA GLU A 105 -8.11 2.42 10.15
C GLU A 105 -9.53 2.07 9.69
N SER A 106 -9.91 2.63 8.55
CA SER A 106 -11.22 2.42 7.92
C SER A 106 -11.21 1.31 6.85
N LEU A 107 -10.04 1.03 6.27
CA LEU A 107 -9.88 0.30 5.00
C LEU A 107 -10.57 1.00 3.81
N ASP A 108 -10.76 2.33 3.90
CA ASP A 108 -11.41 3.12 2.85
C ASP A 108 -10.44 3.58 1.76
N LEU A 109 -10.98 3.71 0.54
CA LEU A 109 -10.32 4.36 -0.59
C LEU A 109 -10.64 5.86 -0.57
N LEU A 110 -9.64 6.66 -0.25
CA LEU A 110 -9.74 8.11 -0.13
C LEU A 110 -9.11 8.81 -1.33
N SER A 111 -9.58 10.03 -1.60
CA SER A 111 -9.00 10.91 -2.65
C SER A 111 -8.85 10.26 -4.02
N VAL A 112 -9.80 9.37 -4.38
CA VAL A 112 -9.78 8.62 -5.63
C VAL A 112 -9.85 9.57 -6.83
N LYS A 113 -8.89 9.42 -7.73
CA LYS A 113 -8.89 9.96 -9.08
C LYS A 113 -8.88 8.79 -10.05
N VAL A 114 -9.91 8.72 -10.85
CA VAL A 114 -10.03 7.73 -11.93
C VAL A 114 -9.26 8.22 -13.17
N PRO A 115 -8.90 7.32 -14.11
CA PRO A 115 -8.34 7.69 -15.40
C PRO A 115 -9.21 8.74 -16.09
N ALA A 116 -8.57 9.71 -16.74
CA ALA A 116 -9.27 10.65 -17.59
C ALA A 116 -9.84 9.91 -18.81
N LEU A 117 -11.00 10.36 -19.28
CA LEU A 117 -11.49 10.01 -20.62
C LEU A 117 -10.60 10.71 -21.64
N GLU A 118 -10.22 10.04 -22.72
CA GLU A 118 -9.43 10.67 -23.79
C GLU A 118 -10.32 11.69 -24.53
N GLU A 119 -9.74 12.78 -25.04
CA GLU A 119 -10.51 13.85 -25.70
C GLU A 119 -11.24 13.37 -26.97
N ASP A 120 -10.75 12.29 -27.58
CA ASP A 120 -11.33 11.64 -28.76
C ASP A 120 -12.30 10.49 -28.42
N ASP A 121 -12.51 10.18 -27.14
CA ASP A 121 -13.50 9.17 -26.74
C ASP A 121 -14.92 9.73 -26.93
N GLU A 122 -15.65 9.24 -27.94
CA GLU A 122 -17.10 9.45 -28.05
C GLU A 122 -17.83 8.67 -26.95
N VAL A 123 -17.76 9.17 -25.72
CA VAL A 123 -18.41 8.54 -24.56
C VAL A 123 -19.88 8.92 -24.52
N GLU A 124 -20.75 7.93 -24.68
CA GLU A 124 -22.20 8.10 -24.63
C GLU A 124 -22.69 8.52 -23.23
N ASP A 125 -22.09 7.97 -22.17
CA ASP A 125 -22.39 8.32 -20.77
C ASP A 125 -21.10 8.45 -19.92
N PRO A 126 -20.54 9.67 -19.80
CA PRO A 126 -19.34 9.92 -19.00
C PRO A 126 -19.48 9.60 -17.50
N LEU A 127 -20.71 9.62 -16.97
CA LEU A 127 -20.95 9.28 -15.56
C LEU A 127 -20.86 7.77 -15.36
N ALA A 128 -21.45 6.98 -16.28
CA ALA A 128 -21.36 5.52 -16.25
C ALA A 128 -19.89 5.05 -16.31
N GLU A 129 -19.09 5.63 -17.22
CA GLU A 129 -17.66 5.31 -17.32
C GLU A 129 -16.90 5.62 -16.02
N LYS A 130 -17.18 6.77 -15.40
CA LYS A 130 -16.56 7.16 -14.13
C LYS A 130 -16.94 6.22 -12.99
N LEU A 131 -18.20 5.75 -12.94
CA LEU A 131 -18.65 4.78 -11.96
C LEU A 131 -17.98 3.42 -12.18
N GLY A 132 -17.91 2.95 -13.43
CA GLY A 132 -17.21 1.71 -13.79
C GLY A 132 -15.72 1.76 -13.44
N ALA A 133 -15.06 2.90 -13.64
CA ALA A 133 -13.67 3.07 -13.23
C ALA A 133 -13.49 3.04 -11.69
N GLY A 134 -14.47 3.53 -10.93
CA GLY A 134 -14.48 3.41 -9.47
C GLY A 134 -14.70 1.98 -8.99
N GLU A 135 -15.62 1.26 -9.65
CA GLU A 135 -15.88 -0.15 -9.37
C GLU A 135 -14.67 -1.02 -9.67
N TRP A 136 -14.00 -0.79 -10.81
CA TRP A 136 -12.74 -1.46 -11.15
C TRP A 136 -11.70 -1.29 -10.03
N LEU A 137 -11.52 -0.07 -9.51
CA LEU A 137 -10.54 0.18 -8.46
C LEU A 137 -10.88 -0.57 -7.17
N ARG A 138 -12.17 -0.58 -6.78
CA ARG A 138 -12.65 -1.33 -5.63
C ARG A 138 -12.34 -2.82 -5.79
N GLU A 139 -12.72 -3.41 -6.93
CA GLU A 139 -12.49 -4.83 -7.22
C GLU A 139 -11.01 -5.19 -7.25
N THR A 140 -10.17 -4.30 -7.77
CA THR A 140 -8.71 -4.49 -7.76
C THR A 140 -8.16 -4.53 -6.34
N VAL A 141 -8.58 -3.60 -5.46
CA VAL A 141 -8.13 -3.60 -4.05
C VAL A 141 -8.65 -4.82 -3.30
N ASP A 142 -9.91 -5.23 -3.54
CA ASP A 142 -10.49 -6.44 -2.96
C ASP A 142 -9.68 -7.68 -3.38
N ALA A 143 -9.37 -7.84 -4.67
CA ALA A 143 -8.59 -8.96 -5.18
C ALA A 143 -7.14 -8.99 -4.63
N LEU A 144 -6.50 -7.81 -4.48
CA LEU A 144 -5.19 -7.71 -3.82
C LEU A 144 -5.26 -8.16 -2.36
N PHE A 145 -6.31 -7.75 -1.66
CA PHE A 145 -6.52 -8.14 -0.27
C PHE A 145 -6.80 -9.64 -0.14
N GLU A 146 -7.62 -10.22 -1.02
CA GLU A 146 -7.85 -11.66 -1.07
C GLU A 146 -6.57 -12.46 -1.34
N SER A 147 -5.73 -12.00 -2.28
CA SER A 147 -4.42 -12.59 -2.55
C SER A 147 -3.51 -12.54 -1.31
N PHE A 148 -3.47 -11.40 -0.64
CA PHE A 148 -2.76 -11.25 0.62
C PHE A 148 -3.30 -12.21 1.69
N LEU A 149 -4.61 -12.30 1.89
CA LEU A 149 -5.21 -13.18 2.89
C LEU A 149 -4.89 -14.66 2.60
N ALA A 150 -4.97 -15.08 1.33
CA ALA A 150 -4.61 -16.42 0.93
C ALA A 150 -3.16 -16.76 1.30
N LEU A 151 -2.22 -15.85 1.02
CA LEU A 151 -0.82 -16.00 1.41
C LEU A 151 -0.67 -15.98 2.93
N ARG A 152 -1.30 -15.03 3.62
CA ARG A 152 -1.18 -14.76 5.06
C ARG A 152 -1.71 -15.90 5.93
N LEU A 153 -2.71 -16.62 5.44
CA LEU A 153 -3.30 -17.80 6.08
C LEU A 153 -2.58 -19.10 5.70
N SER A 154 -1.73 -19.07 4.68
CA SER A 154 -0.94 -20.23 4.26
C SER A 154 0.25 -20.47 5.19
N GLY A 155 0.82 -21.67 5.10
CA GLY A 155 2.10 -21.97 5.78
C GLY A 155 3.30 -21.21 5.20
N ASP A 156 3.17 -20.63 4.01
CA ASP A 156 4.26 -19.93 3.33
C ASP A 156 4.50 -18.54 3.89
N TRP A 157 3.49 -17.94 4.55
CA TRP A 157 3.65 -16.66 5.24
C TRP A 157 4.85 -16.68 6.20
N GLN A 158 4.86 -17.63 7.14
CA GLN A 158 5.91 -17.73 8.15
C GLN A 158 7.21 -18.30 7.58
N LYS A 159 7.14 -19.20 6.61
CA LYS A 159 8.31 -19.92 6.07
C LYS A 159 9.08 -19.14 5.02
N ILE A 160 8.39 -18.30 4.25
CA ILE A 160 8.92 -17.65 3.06
C ILE A 160 8.75 -16.14 3.18
N GLU A 161 7.52 -15.65 3.36
CA GLU A 161 7.24 -14.22 3.19
C GLU A 161 7.80 -13.35 4.33
N VAL A 162 7.64 -13.78 5.59
CA VAL A 162 8.19 -13.08 6.76
C VAL A 162 9.72 -12.93 6.66
N PRO A 163 10.52 -13.99 6.38
CA PRO A 163 11.95 -13.84 6.15
C PRO A 163 12.31 -12.84 5.03
N ARG A 164 11.50 -12.74 3.99
CA ARG A 164 11.72 -11.78 2.89
C ARG A 164 11.40 -10.34 3.32
N LEU A 165 10.32 -10.14 4.07
CA LEU A 165 9.97 -8.84 4.68
C LEU A 165 11.09 -8.36 5.61
N GLU A 166 11.59 -9.21 6.50
CA GLU A 166 12.71 -8.89 7.40
C GLU A 166 13.99 -8.55 6.62
N HIS A 167 14.28 -9.31 5.57
CA HIS A 167 15.42 -9.02 4.70
C HIS A 167 15.29 -7.66 4.01
N TRP A 168 14.10 -7.35 3.48
CA TRP A 168 13.81 -6.08 2.83
C TRP A 168 14.00 -4.89 3.77
N VAL A 169 13.46 -4.96 5.00
CA VAL A 169 13.64 -3.91 6.01
C VAL A 169 15.13 -3.72 6.32
N ARG A 170 15.89 -4.82 6.51
CA ARG A 170 17.33 -4.74 6.75
C ARG A 170 18.09 -4.04 5.62
N VAL A 171 17.83 -4.41 4.37
CA VAL A 171 18.45 -3.79 3.19
C VAL A 171 18.11 -2.30 3.09
N LYS A 172 16.87 -1.91 3.40
CA LYS A 172 16.47 -0.50 3.46
C LYS A 172 17.29 0.30 4.48
N VAL A 173 17.48 -0.26 5.67
CA VAL A 173 18.26 0.38 6.75
C VAL A 173 19.73 0.50 6.36
N GLU A 174 20.34 -0.56 5.83
CA GLU A 174 21.72 -0.55 5.35
C GLU A 174 21.94 0.52 4.26
N ARG A 175 21.02 0.61 3.29
CA ARG A 175 21.06 1.64 2.25
C ARG A 175 20.94 3.05 2.83
N ALA A 176 20.03 3.25 3.79
CA ALA A 176 19.84 4.54 4.45
C ALA A 176 21.10 5.00 5.20
N HIS A 177 21.79 4.09 5.88
CA HIS A 177 23.07 4.37 6.54
C HIS A 177 24.17 4.72 5.52
N ALA A 178 24.32 3.92 4.47
CA ALA A 178 25.32 4.17 3.43
C ALA A 178 25.11 5.53 2.73
N ASP A 179 23.87 5.93 2.51
CA ASP A 179 23.55 7.24 1.92
C ASP A 179 23.77 8.41 2.89
N ALA A 180 23.64 8.18 4.20
CA ALA A 180 23.99 9.17 5.23
C ALA A 180 25.50 9.39 5.32
N ASP A 181 26.29 8.31 5.30
CA ASP A 181 27.76 8.38 5.35
C ASP A 181 28.33 9.14 4.14
N LYS A 182 27.77 8.91 2.94
CA LYS A 182 28.15 9.65 1.72
C LYS A 182 27.83 11.15 1.75
N ARG A 183 26.86 11.58 2.57
CA ARG A 183 26.50 13.01 2.71
C ARG A 183 27.36 13.72 3.75
N ALA A 184 27.94 12.98 4.69
CA ALA A 184 28.77 13.52 5.76
C ALA A 184 30.24 13.73 5.35
N ASN A 185 30.66 13.13 4.23
CA ASN A 185 32.02 13.17 3.69
C ASN A 185 32.09 13.93 2.36
#